data_AF-A0A8S3IUG8-F1
#
_entry.id   AF-A0A8S3IUG8-F1
#
_cell.length_a   1.000
_cell.length_b   1.000
_cell.length_c   1.000
_cell.angle_alpha   90.00
_cell.angle_beta   90.00
_cell.angle_gamma   90.00
#
_symmetry.space_group_name_H-M   'P 1'
#
loop_
_entity.id
_entity.type
_entity.pdbx_description
1 polymer ?
#
loop_
_entity_poly.entity_id
_entity_poly.type
_entity_poly.pdbx_seq_one_letter_code
_entity_poly.pdbx_strand_id
1 'polypeptide(L)'
;MFDHHYHDDDGKQSSSKLIWRIINGIGCLFFLFAAFVNLNDHDWYLWVTIYVCTACFLAIELFDYRSSSIVIIYMNAFVFCIIIAFGCHFLFKYQYENTNNSDSMKIHFLHDEEGRELSGLALASSWLFLILLNRLIHFNYR
;
A
#
# COMPACT_ATOMS: atom_id res chain seq x y z
N MET A 1 -45.07 -10.41 1.97
CA MET A 1 -44.42 -9.09 1.82
C MET A 1 -43.07 -9.06 2.56
N PHE A 2 -42.24 -10.09 2.42
CA PHE A 2 -40.92 -10.17 3.10
C PHE A 2 -39.79 -10.75 2.22
N ASP A 3 -40.04 -11.16 0.98
CA ASP A 3 -39.03 -11.80 0.13
C ASP A 3 -38.15 -10.83 -0.68
N HIS A 4 -38.50 -9.54 -0.75
CA HIS A 4 -37.77 -8.64 -1.65
C HIS A 4 -36.44 -8.11 -1.07
N HIS A 5 -36.24 -8.19 0.25
CA HIS A 5 -35.05 -7.64 0.91
C HIS A 5 -33.85 -8.61 0.95
N TYR A 6 -34.10 -9.92 0.89
CA TYR A 6 -33.05 -10.93 1.08
C TYR A 6 -32.14 -11.08 -0.16
N HIS A 7 -32.70 -10.92 -1.37
CA HIS A 7 -31.95 -11.07 -2.61
C HIS A 7 -31.00 -9.90 -2.91
N ASP A 8 -31.30 -8.70 -2.39
CA ASP A 8 -30.49 -7.50 -2.65
C ASP A 8 -29.17 -7.49 -1.87
N ASP A 9 -29.14 -8.06 -0.67
CA ASP A 9 -27.95 -8.02 0.20
C ASP A 9 -26.86 -9.00 -0.25
N ASP A 10 -27.23 -10.18 -0.75
CA ASP A 10 -26.29 -11.15 -1.32
C ASP A 10 -25.65 -10.64 -2.62
N GLY A 11 -26.44 -9.98 -3.48
CA GLY A 11 -25.96 -9.37 -4.72
C GLY A 11 -24.98 -8.21 -4.47
N LYS A 12 -25.26 -7.38 -3.46
CA LYS A 12 -24.37 -6.28 -3.05
C LYS A 12 -23.06 -6.77 -2.44
N GLN A 13 -23.11 -7.81 -1.60
CA GLN A 13 -21.90 -8.36 -0.96
C GLN A 13 -20.99 -9.10 -1.96
N SER A 14 -21.56 -9.74 -2.98
CA SER A 14 -20.80 -10.32 -4.09
C SER A 14 -20.10 -9.24 -4.93
N SER A 15 -20.82 -8.16 -5.23
CA SER A 15 -20.31 -7.04 -6.03
C SER A 15 -19.18 -6.28 -5.32
N SER A 16 -19.30 -6.05 -4.00
CA SER A 16 -18.26 -5.35 -3.23
C SER A 16 -16.96 -6.15 -3.14
N LYS A 17 -17.04 -7.48 -2.97
CA LYS A 17 -15.88 -8.38 -2.99
C LYS A 17 -15.19 -8.36 -4.35
N LEU A 18 -15.97 -8.38 -5.44
CA LEU A 18 -15.41 -8.31 -6.79
C LEU A 18 -14.67 -6.99 -7.03
N ILE A 19 -15.28 -5.86 -6.64
CA ILE A 19 -14.64 -4.53 -6.74
C ILE A 19 -13.34 -4.49 -5.95
N TRP A 20 -13.35 -4.97 -4.69
CA TRP A 20 -12.14 -5.04 -3.86
C TRP A 20 -11.03 -5.83 -4.56
N ARG A 21 -11.34 -7.00 -5.12
CA ARG A 21 -10.36 -7.83 -5.84
C ARG A 21 -9.81 -7.13 -7.08
N ILE A 22 -10.67 -6.50 -7.87
CA ILE A 22 -10.25 -5.80 -9.09
C ILE A 22 -9.33 -4.63 -8.75
N ILE A 23 -9.68 -3.81 -7.75
CA ILE A 23 -8.86 -2.66 -7.35
C ILE A 23 -7.50 -3.14 -6.84
N ASN A 24 -7.45 -4.19 -6.02
CA ASN A 24 -6.18 -4.77 -5.57
C ASN A 24 -5.38 -5.39 -6.73
N GLY A 25 -6.04 -5.97 -7.73
CA GLY A 25 -5.37 -6.43 -8.95
C GLY A 25 -4.73 -5.32 -9.76
N ILE A 26 -5.45 -4.20 -9.95
CA ILE A 26 -4.92 -3.00 -10.63
C ILE A 26 -3.77 -2.41 -9.80
N GLY A 27 -3.93 -2.30 -8.49
CA GLY A 27 -2.87 -1.84 -7.58
C GLY A 27 -1.63 -2.72 -7.64
N CYS A 28 -1.80 -4.05 -7.72
CA CYS A 28 -0.68 -4.99 -7.87
C CYS A 28 0.13 -4.68 -9.13
N LEU A 29 -0.55 -4.55 -10.28
CA LEU A 29 0.10 -4.21 -11.55
C LEU A 29 0.78 -2.85 -11.49
N PHE A 30 0.14 -1.85 -10.86
CA PHE A 30 0.73 -0.53 -10.66
C PHE A 30 2.05 -0.61 -9.89
N PHE A 31 2.10 -1.31 -8.76
CA PHE A 31 3.33 -1.42 -7.96
C PHE A 31 4.40 -2.28 -8.64
N LEU A 32 4.02 -3.31 -9.41
CA LEU A 32 4.99 -4.05 -10.24
C LEU A 32 5.59 -3.17 -11.33
N PHE A 33 4.78 -2.31 -11.95
CA PHE A 33 5.27 -1.35 -12.93
C PHE A 33 6.17 -0.29 -12.26
N ALA A 34 5.79 0.21 -11.08
CA ALA A 34 6.63 1.12 -10.30
C ALA A 34 7.99 0.46 -9.96
N ALA A 35 7.98 -0.78 -9.48
CA ALA A 35 9.21 -1.55 -9.25
C ALA A 35 10.06 -1.64 -10.52
N PHE A 36 9.45 -1.96 -11.67
CA PHE A 36 10.17 -2.06 -12.93
C PHE A 36 10.85 -0.74 -13.34
N VAL A 37 10.16 0.40 -13.18
CA VAL A 37 10.73 1.72 -13.51
C VAL A 37 11.88 2.10 -12.57
N ASN A 38 11.81 1.71 -11.30
CA ASN A 38 12.83 2.04 -10.29
C ASN A 38 14.07 1.13 -10.35
N LEU A 39 14.11 0.13 -11.25
CA LEU A 39 15.32 -0.68 -11.49
C LEU A 39 16.49 0.15 -12.05
N ASN A 40 16.19 1.30 -12.63
CA ASN A 40 17.17 2.19 -13.24
C ASN A 40 17.78 3.20 -12.24
N ASP A 41 17.27 3.24 -11.00
CA ASP A 41 17.72 4.21 -9.99
C ASP A 41 18.86 3.63 -9.14
N HIS A 42 19.65 4.49 -8.50
CA HIS A 42 20.87 4.08 -7.77
C HIS A 42 20.56 3.22 -6.53
N ASP A 43 19.42 3.46 -5.90
CA ASP A 43 18.89 2.78 -4.73
C ASP A 43 17.72 1.84 -5.08
N TRP A 44 17.72 1.30 -6.30
CA TRP A 44 16.70 0.37 -6.80
C TRP A 44 16.37 -0.75 -5.81
N TYR A 45 17.38 -1.28 -5.09
CA TYR A 45 17.21 -2.40 -4.17
C TYR A 45 16.19 -2.08 -3.06
N LEU A 46 16.08 -0.82 -2.67
CA LEU A 46 15.16 -0.37 -1.64
C LEU A 46 13.75 -0.22 -2.21
N TRP A 47 13.60 0.59 -3.25
CA TRP A 47 12.30 0.92 -3.84
C TRP A 47 11.63 -0.28 -4.51
N VAL A 48 12.40 -1.09 -5.24
CA VAL A 48 11.92 -2.35 -5.81
C VAL A 48 11.44 -3.29 -4.71
N THR A 49 12.18 -3.40 -3.60
CA THR A 49 11.77 -4.27 -2.49
C THR A 49 10.45 -3.80 -1.87
N ILE A 50 10.30 -2.50 -1.61
CA ILE A 50 9.05 -1.92 -1.06
C ILE A 50 7.87 -2.18 -2.00
N TYR A 51 8.02 -1.87 -3.29
CA TYR A 51 6.94 -2.01 -4.25
C TYR A 51 6.58 -3.47 -4.53
N VAL A 52 7.56 -4.37 -4.62
CA VAL A 52 7.31 -5.81 -4.77
C VAL A 52 6.64 -6.39 -3.52
N CYS A 53 7.07 -6.00 -2.31
CA CYS A 53 6.40 -6.43 -1.08
C CYS A 53 4.93 -5.98 -1.06
N THR A 54 4.66 -4.72 -1.40
CA THR A 54 3.30 -4.20 -1.51
C THR A 54 2.48 -4.96 -2.55
N ALA A 55 3.05 -5.21 -3.75
CA ALA A 55 2.42 -5.99 -4.80
C ALA A 55 2.07 -7.43 -4.36
N CYS A 56 2.93 -8.07 -3.56
CA CYS A 56 2.63 -9.39 -3.00
C CYS A 56 1.39 -9.37 -2.10
N PHE A 57 1.23 -8.38 -1.22
CA PHE A 57 0.03 -8.27 -0.37
C PHE A 57 -1.23 -7.98 -1.20
N LEU A 58 -1.13 -7.13 -2.21
CA LEU A 58 -2.20 -6.87 -3.18
C LEU A 58 -2.59 -8.13 -3.96
N ALA A 59 -1.63 -8.94 -4.39
CA ALA A 59 -1.88 -10.20 -5.07
C ALA A 59 -2.61 -11.20 -4.16
N ILE A 60 -2.26 -11.27 -2.87
CA ILE A 60 -2.97 -12.11 -1.89
C ILE A 60 -4.45 -11.71 -1.80
N GLU A 61 -4.75 -10.40 -1.81
CA GLU A 61 -6.14 -9.90 -1.82
C GLU A 61 -6.86 -10.21 -3.15
N LEU A 62 -6.18 -10.11 -4.30
CA LEU A 62 -6.74 -10.41 -5.61
C LEU A 62 -7.24 -11.87 -5.71
N PHE A 63 -6.46 -12.82 -5.21
CA PHE A 63 -6.78 -14.25 -5.29
C PHE A 63 -7.80 -14.69 -4.23
N ASP A 64 -8.37 -13.75 -3.45
CA ASP A 64 -9.36 -14.03 -2.42
C ASP A 64 -8.91 -15.19 -1.52
N TYR A 65 -7.60 -15.22 -1.21
CA TYR A 65 -7.14 -16.16 -0.21
C TYR A 65 -7.89 -15.74 1.04
N ARG A 66 -8.67 -16.66 1.59
CA ARG A 66 -9.50 -16.54 2.78
C ARG A 66 -8.59 -16.33 4.01
N SER A 67 -7.77 -15.29 3.95
CA SER A 67 -6.43 -15.10 4.52
C SER A 67 -6.49 -14.28 5.80
N SER A 68 -7.49 -14.55 6.62
CA SER A 68 -7.47 -14.17 8.03
C SER A 68 -6.52 -15.09 8.81
N SER A 69 -5.51 -15.69 8.14
CA SER A 69 -4.43 -16.36 8.86
C SER A 69 -3.75 -15.30 9.69
N ILE A 70 -3.71 -15.52 10.99
CA ILE A 70 -3.09 -14.62 11.94
C ILE A 70 -1.63 -14.32 11.56
N VAL A 71 -0.95 -15.27 10.90
CA VAL A 71 0.40 -15.10 10.35
C VAL A 71 0.45 -13.98 9.30
N ILE A 72 -0.50 -13.92 8.37
CA ILE A 72 -0.48 -12.93 7.29
C ILE A 72 -0.89 -11.55 7.80
N ILE A 73 -1.76 -11.49 8.83
CA ILE A 73 -2.07 -10.25 9.55
C ILE A 73 -0.82 -9.69 10.21
N TYR A 74 -0.09 -10.51 10.96
CA TYR A 74 1.15 -10.07 11.62
C TYR A 74 2.25 -9.71 10.61
N MET A 75 2.39 -10.46 9.51
CA MET A 75 3.35 -10.13 8.45
C MET A 75 3.00 -8.79 7.78
N ASN A 76 1.73 -8.53 7.48
CA ASN A 76 1.31 -7.24 6.93
C ASN A 76 1.60 -6.10 7.91
N ALA A 77 1.21 -6.25 9.19
CA ALA A 77 1.48 -5.25 10.22
C ALA A 77 2.99 -4.97 10.38
N PHE A 78 3.82 -6.02 10.37
CA PHE A 78 5.27 -5.89 10.45
C PHE A 78 5.85 -5.11 9.27
N VAL A 79 5.48 -5.47 8.04
CA VAL A 79 5.94 -4.77 6.82
C VAL A 79 5.47 -3.32 6.80
N PHE A 80 4.21 -3.07 7.18
CA PHE A 80 3.68 -1.72 7.34
C PHE A 80 4.49 -0.88 8.35
N CYS A 81 4.79 -1.44 9.53
CA CYS A 81 5.61 -0.75 10.53
C CYS A 81 7.02 -0.42 10.03
N ILE A 82 7.66 -1.33 9.30
CA ILE A 82 8.98 -1.08 8.69
C ILE A 82 8.91 0.07 7.69
N ILE A 83 7.92 0.05 6.79
CA ILE A 83 7.74 1.09 5.77
C ILE A 83 7.46 2.45 6.42
N ILE A 84 6.64 2.51 7.47
CA ILE A 84 6.38 3.75 8.21
C ILE A 84 7.65 4.24 8.91
N ALA A 85 8.38 3.36 9.60
CA ALA A 85 9.62 3.73 10.27
C ALA A 85 10.65 4.29 9.27
N PHE A 86 10.76 3.66 8.09
CA PHE A 86 11.61 4.13 7.00
C PHE A 86 11.13 5.49 6.46
N GLY A 87 9.82 5.68 6.28
CA GLY A 87 9.24 6.96 5.86
C GLY A 87 9.49 8.08 6.86
N CYS A 88 9.37 7.81 8.16
CA CYS A 88 9.71 8.76 9.21
C CYS A 88 11.19 9.15 9.15
N HIS A 89 12.09 8.17 9.01
CA HIS A 89 13.52 8.44 8.85
C HIS A 89 13.80 9.33 7.63
N PHE A 90 13.18 9.03 6.50
CA PHE A 90 13.32 9.82 5.27
C PHE A 90 12.82 11.26 5.43
N LEU A 91 11.67 11.45 6.08
CA LEU A 91 11.13 12.76 6.40
C LEU A 91 12.05 13.56 7.35
N PHE A 92 12.62 12.92 8.37
CA PHE A 92 13.56 13.57 9.27
C PHE A 92 14.84 14.01 8.56
N LYS A 93 15.40 13.15 7.69
CA LYS A 93 16.55 13.49 6.85
C LYS A 93 16.24 14.71 5.98
N TYR A 94 15.10 14.68 5.27
CA TYR A 94 14.66 15.77 4.41
C TYR A 94 14.47 17.08 5.18
N GLN A 95 13.83 17.03 6.37
CA GLN A 95 13.67 18.21 7.22
C GLN A 95 15.01 18.76 7.73
N TYR A 96 15.94 17.90 8.12
CA TYR A 96 17.25 18.30 8.61
C TYR A 96 18.07 18.99 7.51
N GLU A 97 18.11 18.43 6.31
CA GLU A 97 18.84 18.99 5.18
C GLU A 97 18.25 20.33 4.71
N ASN A 98 16.92 20.45 4.72
CA ASN A 98 16.23 21.68 4.33
C ASN A 98 16.36 22.80 5.40
N THR A 99 16.51 22.43 6.68
CA THR A 99 16.71 23.41 7.77
C THR A 99 18.12 24.02 7.75
N ASN A 100 19.12 23.24 7.36
CA ASN A 100 20.52 23.67 7.37
C ASN A 100 20.94 24.40 6.08
N ASN A 101 20.22 24.20 4.97
CA ASN A 101 20.52 24.83 3.67
C ASN A 101 19.51 25.95 3.37
N SER A 102 19.70 27.11 3.99
CA SER A 102 18.74 28.23 3.96
C SER A 102 18.56 28.95 2.61
N ASP A 103 19.27 28.58 1.54
CA ASP A 103 19.36 29.38 0.29
C ASP A 103 18.76 28.75 -0.98
N SER A 104 18.23 27.52 -0.94
CA SER A 104 17.71 26.84 -2.14
C SER A 104 16.25 26.40 -2.02
N MET A 105 15.37 27.36 -1.75
CA MET A 105 13.93 27.20 -1.90
C MET A 105 13.55 27.13 -3.39
N LYS A 106 13.77 25.97 -4.04
CA LYS A 106 13.03 25.59 -5.25
C LYS A 106 12.02 24.52 -4.90
N ILE A 107 10.81 24.98 -4.66
CA ILE A 107 9.60 24.17 -4.48
C ILE A 107 9.32 23.41 -5.78
N HIS A 108 9.91 22.22 -5.93
CA HIS A 108 9.50 21.23 -6.92
C HIS A 108 9.43 19.86 -6.24
N PHE A 109 8.73 19.80 -5.10
CA PHE A 109 8.55 18.61 -4.25
C PHE A 109 7.99 17.38 -4.97
N LEU A 110 7.44 17.52 -6.18
CA LEU A 110 6.91 16.43 -7.01
C LEU A 110 7.80 16.10 -8.22
N HIS A 111 8.79 16.92 -8.50
CA HIS A 111 9.68 16.78 -9.67
C HIS A 111 11.09 16.37 -9.26
N ASP A 112 11.39 16.48 -7.97
CA ASP A 112 12.59 15.95 -7.36
C ASP A 112 12.44 14.43 -7.12
N GLU A 113 13.54 13.71 -7.29
CA GLU A 113 13.61 12.25 -7.18
C GLU A 113 13.10 11.77 -5.81
N GLU A 114 13.53 12.46 -4.75
CA GLU A 114 13.12 12.19 -3.36
C GLU A 114 11.61 12.41 -3.13
N GLY A 115 11.01 13.34 -3.87
CA GLY A 115 9.58 13.64 -3.80
C GLY A 115 8.71 12.53 -4.41
N ARG A 116 9.16 12.01 -5.57
CA ARG A 116 8.54 10.86 -6.25
C ARG A 116 8.58 9.63 -5.36
N GLU A 117 9.74 9.36 -4.77
CA GLU A 117 9.99 8.27 -3.83
C GLU A 117 9.08 8.34 -2.59
N LEU A 118 9.01 9.50 -1.93
CA LEU A 118 8.14 9.70 -0.77
C LEU A 118 6.66 9.51 -1.13
N SER A 119 6.24 9.96 -2.31
CA SER A 119 4.86 9.77 -2.78
C SER A 119 4.53 8.29 -3.03
N GLY A 120 5.48 7.52 -3.58
CA GLY A 120 5.35 6.08 -3.75
C GLY A 120 5.29 5.34 -2.42
N LEU A 121 6.10 5.76 -1.44
CA LEU A 121 6.08 5.23 -0.07
C LEU A 121 4.75 5.51 0.65
N ALA A 122 4.21 6.72 0.49
CA ALA A 122 2.93 7.12 1.06
C ALA A 122 1.78 6.31 0.46
N LEU A 123 1.79 6.06 -0.86
CA LEU A 123 0.80 5.20 -1.51
C LEU A 123 0.92 3.76 -1.04
N ALA A 124 2.13 3.20 -0.97
CA ALA A 124 2.38 1.83 -0.53
C ALA A 124 1.90 1.60 0.92
N SER A 125 2.30 2.49 1.83
CA SER A 125 1.90 2.42 3.24
C SER A 125 0.39 2.58 3.41
N SER A 126 -0.25 3.52 2.70
CA SER A 126 -1.71 3.70 2.74
C SER A 126 -2.43 2.43 2.30
N TRP A 127 -1.94 1.77 1.26
CA TRP A 127 -2.59 0.56 0.75
C TRP A 127 -2.42 -0.64 1.69
N LEU A 128 -1.21 -0.83 2.23
CA LEU A 128 -0.95 -1.87 3.23
C LEU A 128 -1.81 -1.68 4.49
N PHE A 129 -2.02 -0.43 4.91
CA PHE A 129 -2.92 -0.08 6.00
C PHE A 129 -4.38 -0.47 5.70
N LEU A 130 -4.89 -0.16 4.51
CA LEU A 130 -6.24 -0.55 4.10
C LEU A 130 -6.40 -2.07 4.08
N ILE A 131 -5.41 -2.80 3.56
CA ILE A 131 -5.40 -4.27 3.58
C ILE A 131 -5.39 -4.79 5.03
N LEU A 132 -4.57 -4.21 5.91
CA LEU A 132 -4.50 -4.60 7.32
C LEU A 132 -5.84 -4.38 8.02
N LEU A 133 -6.45 -3.21 7.82
CA LEU A 133 -7.75 -2.87 8.38
C LEU A 133 -8.84 -3.83 7.91
N ASN A 134 -8.88 -4.12 6.60
CA ASN A 134 -9.82 -5.09 6.03
C ASN A 134 -9.68 -6.47 6.69
N ARG A 135 -8.44 -6.95 6.87
CA ARG A 135 -8.18 -8.25 7.52
C ARG A 135 -8.59 -8.27 8.99
N LEU A 136 -8.30 -7.20 9.74
CA LEU A 136 -8.63 -7.11 11.17
C LEU A 136 -10.15 -7.09 11.38
N ILE A 137 -10.89 -6.34 10.53
CA ILE A 137 -12.35 -6.34 10.54
C ILE A 137 -12.85 -7.77 10.34
N HIS A 138 -12.44 -8.45 9.26
CA HIS A 138 -12.91 -9.81 8.98
C HIS A 138 -12.44 -10.89 9.97
N PHE A 139 -11.31 -10.69 10.65
CA PHE A 139 -10.84 -11.58 11.71
C PHE A 139 -11.70 -11.48 12.97
N ASN A 140 -12.09 -10.27 13.39
CA ASN A 140 -12.88 -10.06 14.60
C ASN A 140 -14.36 -10.51 14.47
N TYR A 141 -14.87 -10.67 13.25
CA TYR A 141 -16.23 -11.14 12.98
C TYR A 141 -16.34 -12.66 12.76
N ARG A 142 -15.27 -13.43 13.00
CA ARG A 142 -15.26 -14.91 12.99
C ARG A 142 -15.23 -15.46 14.40
#